data_AF-A0A182PL80-F1
#
_entry.id   AF-A0A182PL80-F1
#
_cell.length_a   1.000
_cell.length_b   1.000
_cell.length_c   1.000
_cell.angle_alpha   90.00
_cell.angle_beta   90.00
_cell.angle_gamma   90.00
#
_symmetry.space_group_name_H-M   'P 1'
#
loop_
_entity.id
_entity.type
_entity.pdbx_description
1 polymer ?
#
loop_
_entity_poly.entity_id
_entity_poly.type
_entity_poly.pdbx_seq_one_letter_code
_entity_poly.pdbx_strand_id
1 'polypeptide(L)' 'MARKRNTTAAHKLLAKATFDNIAESTDELAFRKGEILTVIETDTNGLKGWWLCQLRGRQAMRYALAVQ' A
#
# COMPACT_ATOMS: atom_id res chain seq x y z
N MET A 1 -5.93 -31.30 -17.55
CA MET A 1 -6.94 -30.50 -16.81
C MET A 1 -6.23 -29.35 -16.10
N ALA A 2 -6.26 -28.14 -16.66
CA ALA A 2 -5.62 -26.97 -16.07
C ALA A 2 -6.52 -26.39 -14.97
N ARG A 3 -6.00 -26.26 -13.75
CA ARG A 3 -6.68 -25.59 -12.64
C ARG A 3 -6.99 -24.15 -13.06
N LYS A 4 -8.26 -23.84 -13.30
CA LYS A 4 -8.76 -22.46 -13.44
C LYS A 4 -8.35 -21.72 -12.17
N ARG A 5 -7.35 -20.84 -12.28
CA ARG A 5 -7.08 -19.85 -11.24
C ARG A 5 -8.29 -18.93 -11.24
N ASN A 6 -9.24 -19.19 -10.35
CA ASN A 6 -10.26 -18.21 -9.99
C ASN A 6 -9.51 -17.05 -9.32
N THR A 7 -9.01 -16.12 -10.12
CA THR A 7 -8.65 -14.78 -9.65
C THR A 7 -9.96 -14.05 -9.39
N THR A 8 -10.60 -14.37 -8.26
CA THR A 8 -11.51 -13.42 -7.62
C THR A 8 -10.69 -12.15 -7.49
N ALA A 9 -11.10 -11.07 -8.18
CA ALA A 9 -10.43 -9.80 -8.06
C ALA A 9 -10.51 -9.40 -6.58
N ALA A 10 -9.44 -9.66 -5.83
CA ALA A 10 -9.32 -9.21 -4.47
C ALA A 10 -9.57 -7.70 -4.53
N HIS A 11 -10.57 -7.22 -3.78
CA HIS A 11 -10.89 -5.80 -3.72
C HIS A 11 -9.61 -5.09 -3.29
N LYS A 12 -8.92 -4.48 -4.25
CA LYS A 12 -7.71 -3.71 -3.99
C LYS A 12 -8.14 -2.49 -3.21
N LEU A 13 -7.84 -2.48 -1.92
CA LEU A 13 -8.05 -1.31 -1.11
C LEU A 13 -7.10 -0.22 -1.63
N LEU A 14 -7.65 0.93 -1.97
CA LEU A 14 -6.89 2.08 -2.44
C LEU A 14 -6.92 3.12 -1.34
N ALA A 15 -5.77 3.73 -1.05
CA ALA A 15 -5.67 4.77 -0.03
C ALA A 15 -4.99 6.00 -0.64
N LYS A 16 -5.50 7.18 -0.32
CA LYS A 16 -5.00 8.44 -0.85
C LYS A 16 -4.02 9.07 0.14
N ALA A 17 -2.83 9.42 -0.31
CA ALA A 17 -1.86 10.14 0.51
C ALA A 17 -2.43 11.45 1.03
N THR A 18 -2.31 11.68 2.34
CA THR A 18 -2.79 12.92 2.99
C THR A 18 -1.73 14.03 3.01
N PHE A 19 -0.47 13.66 2.79
CA PHE A 19 0.70 14.55 2.76
C PHE A 19 1.74 14.10 1.71
N ASP A 20 2.74 14.95 1.46
CA ASP A 20 3.90 14.63 0.62
C ASP A 20 4.95 13.87 1.46
N ASN A 21 5.32 12.66 1.05
CA ASN A 21 6.43 11.92 1.64
C ASN A 21 7.61 11.91 0.67
N ILE A 22 8.74 12.46 1.11
CA ILE A 22 10.02 12.35 0.41
C ILE A 22 10.70 11.09 0.98
N ALA A 23 10.99 10.11 0.13
CA ALA A 23 11.69 8.91 0.57
C ALA A 23 13.15 9.27 0.91
N GLU A 24 13.57 9.02 2.14
CA GLU A 24 14.97 9.21 2.56
C GLU A 24 15.80 7.93 2.35
N SER A 25 15.13 6.78 2.19
CA SER A 25 15.77 5.47 1.94
C SER A 25 15.04 4.69 0.83
N THR A 26 15.70 3.68 0.26
CA THR A 26 15.12 2.83 -0.80
C THR A 26 13.92 2.01 -0.34
N ASP A 27 13.82 1.77 0.96
CA ASP A 27 12.73 1.03 1.60
C ASP A 27 11.50 1.89 1.89
N GLU A 28 11.57 3.18 1.57
CA GLU A 28 10.46 4.12 1.74
C GLU A 28 9.76 4.45 0.42
N LEU A 29 8.45 4.71 0.53
CA LEU A 29 7.64 5.17 -0.59
C LEU A 29 7.66 6.68 -0.68
N ALA A 30 8.22 7.22 -1.76
CA ALA A 30 8.03 8.62 -2.12
C ALA A 30 6.65 8.78 -2.76
N PHE A 31 5.84 9.67 -2.22
CA PHE A 31 4.51 10.00 -2.75
C PHE A 31 4.17 11.46 -2.48
N ARG A 32 3.24 12.00 -3.27
CA ARG A 32 2.67 13.32 -3.05
C ARG A 32 1.27 13.22 -2.48
N LYS A 33 0.86 14.23 -1.74
CA LYS A 33 -0.51 14.43 -1.28
C LYS A 33 -1.46 14.30 -2.46
N GLY A 34 -2.46 13.44 -2.30
CA GLY A 34 -3.44 13.13 -3.34
C GLY A 34 -3.06 11.98 -4.27
N GLU A 35 -1.84 11.44 -4.20
CA GLU A 35 -1.52 10.19 -4.92
C GLU A 35 -2.28 9.00 -4.31
N ILE A 36 -2.61 8.03 -5.17
CA ILE A 36 -3.34 6.82 -4.79
C ILE A 36 -2.36 5.66 -4.65
N LEU A 37 -2.29 5.10 -3.45
CA LEU A 37 -1.53 3.91 -3.13
C LEU A 37 -2.46 2.70 -3.13
N THR A 38 -1.94 1.54 -3.54
CA THR A 38 -2.64 0.27 -3.37
C THR A 38 -2.27 -0.32 -2.02
N VAL A 39 -3.23 -0.48 -1.13
CA VAL A 39 -3.04 -1.21 0.12
C VAL A 39 -3.08 -2.71 -0.21
N ILE A 40 -1.96 -3.38 0.06
CA ILE A 40 -1.80 -4.83 -0.10
C ILE A 40 -2.30 -5.54 1.15
N GLU A 41 -1.92 -5.04 2.33
CA GLU A 41 -2.20 -5.67 3.61
C GLU A 41 -2.37 -4.59 4.69
N THR A 42 -3.34 -4.78 5.59
CA THR A 42 -3.55 -3.94 6.77
C THR A 42 -3.14 -4.68 8.02
N ASP A 43 -2.63 -3.95 9.02
CA ASP A 43 -2.10 -4.50 10.27
C ASP A 43 -1.02 -5.57 10.04
N THR A 44 -0.14 -5.28 9.07
CA THR A 44 0.87 -6.23 8.62
C THR A 44 1.86 -6.55 9.73
N ASN A 45 2.35 -7.78 9.75
CA ASN A 45 3.25 -8.30 10.78
C ASN A 45 2.67 -8.20 12.22
N GLY A 46 1.34 -8.15 12.36
CA GLY A 46 0.64 -7.99 13.63
C GLY A 46 0.71 -6.59 14.24
N LEU A 47 1.25 -5.60 13.49
CA LEU A 47 1.40 -4.24 13.96
C LEU A 47 0.16 -3.42 13.56
N LYS A 48 -0.71 -3.14 14.54
CA LYS A 48 -1.93 -2.36 14.31
C LYS A 48 -1.61 -0.98 13.77
N GLY A 49 -2.28 -0.58 12.68
CA GLY A 49 -2.09 0.71 12.03
C GLY A 49 -0.92 0.76 11.05
N TRP A 50 -0.23 -0.36 10.80
CA TRP A 50 0.79 -0.46 9.76
C TRP A 50 0.24 -1.18 8.55
N TRP A 51 0.20 -0.48 7.43
CA TRP A 51 -0.35 -0.98 6.18
C TRP A 51 0.78 -1.16 5.18
N LEU A 52 0.84 -2.33 4.56
CA LEU A 52 1.72 -2.58 3.43
C LEU A 52 1.07 -1.94 2.19
N CYS A 53 1.71 -0.90 1.67
CA CYS A 53 1.23 -0.16 0.51
C CYS A 53 2.16 -0.37 -0.68
N GLN A 54 1.61 -0.30 -1.89
CA GLN A 54 2.34 -0.31 -3.15
C GLN A 54 2.04 0.93 -3.97
N LEU A 55 3.10 1.56 -4.47
CA LEU A 55 3.01 2.68 -5.40
C LEU A 55 4.13 2.54 -6.45
N ARG A 56 3.77 2.67 -7.73
CA ARG A 56 4.73 2.63 -8.86
C ARG A 56 5.63 1.39 -8.86
N GLY A 57 5.09 0.25 -8.42
CA GLY A 57 5.81 -1.03 -8.32
C GLY A 57 6.68 -1.20 -7.06
N ARG A 58 6.87 -0.15 -6.25
CA ARG A 58 7.57 -0.22 -4.96
C ARG A 58 6.60 -0.48 -3.82
N GLN A 59 7.02 -1.27 -2.84
CA GLN A 59 6.23 -1.60 -1.66
C GLN A 59 6.93 -1.09 -0.41
N ALA A 60 6.17 -0.50 0.51
CA ALA A 60 6.68 -0.13 1.83
C ALA A 60 5.58 -0.20 2.87
N MET A 61 5.97 -0.44 4.12
CA MET A 61 5.07 -0.28 5.26
C MET A 61 4.87 1.21 5.53
N ARG A 62 3.62 1.63 5.67
CA ARG A 62 3.24 3.00 6.04
C ARG A 62 2.19 2.97 7.13
N TYR A 63 2.20 4.00 7.96
CA TYR A 63 1.14 4.20 8.94
C TYR A 63 -0.18 4.47 8.22
N ALA A 64 -1.25 3.84 8.67
CA ALA A 64 -2.60 4.05 8.16
C ALA A 64 -2.99 5.53 8.17
N LEU A 65 -2.52 6.31 9.15
CA LEU A 65 -2.78 7.74 9.25
C LEU A 65 -2.13 8.58 8.14
N ALA A 66 -1.14 8.04 7.44
CA ALA A 66 -0.50 8.72 6.30
C ALA A 66 -1.34 8.68 5.02
N VAL A 67 -2.38 7.85 5.01
CA VAL A 67 -3.26 7.63 3.89
C VAL A 67 -4.72 7.70 4.35
N GLN A 68 -5.64 8.01 3.45
CA GLN A 68 -7.08 8.10 3.73
C GLN A 68 -7.87 7.19 2.80
#